data_AF-G5RS84-F1
#
_entry.id   AF-G5RS84-F1
#
_cell.length_a   1.000
_cell.length_b   1.000
_cell.length_c   1.000
_cell.angle_alpha   90.00
_cell.angle_beta   90.00
_cell.angle_gamma   90.00
#
_symmetry.space_group_name_H-M   'P 1'
#
loop_
_entity.id
_entity.type
_entity.pdbx_description
1 polymer ?
#
loop_
_entity_poly.entity_id
_entity_poly.type
_entity_poly.pdbx_seq_one_letter_code
_entity_poly.pdbx_strand_id
1 'polypeptide(L)' 'MLRKNDPEFKKLMDDTIAQAQTSGEAEKWFDKWFKNPIPPKNLNMNFELSDEMKALFKAPNDKALN' A
#
# COMPACT_ATOMS: atom_id res chain seq x y z
N MET A 1 11.83 4.98 3.80
CA MET A 1 12.82 6.02 3.50
C MET A 1 13.98 5.37 2.75
N LEU A 2 14.19 5.74 1.47
CA LEU A 2 15.34 5.29 0.68
C LEU A 2 16.44 6.36 0.67
N ARG A 3 17.67 6.00 0.31
CA ARG A 3 18.76 6.97 0.15
C ARG A 3 18.40 7.98 -0.94
N LYS A 4 18.63 9.27 -0.69
CA LYS A 4 18.42 10.31 -1.71
C LYS A 4 19.39 10.11 -2.87
N ASN A 5 18.98 10.50 -4.08
CA ASN A 5 19.75 10.43 -5.33
C ASN A 5 20.03 9.01 -5.86
N ASP A 6 19.18 8.04 -5.52
CA ASP A 6 19.22 6.67 -6.04
C ASP A 6 17.98 6.39 -6.92
N PRO A 7 17.93 6.93 -8.17
CA PRO A 7 16.74 6.87 -9.01
C PRO A 7 16.45 5.46 -9.52
N GLU A 8 17.48 4.64 -9.73
CA GLU A 8 17.31 3.26 -10.18
C GLU A 8 16.67 2.40 -9.09
N PHE A 9 17.14 2.52 -7.85
CA PHE A 9 16.54 1.81 -6.74
C PHE A 9 15.12 2.30 -6.45
N LYS A 10 14.88 3.61 -6.53
CA LYS A 10 13.52 4.17 -6.43
C LYS A 10 12.60 3.56 -7.49
N LYS A 11 13.05 3.52 -8.75
CA LYS A 11 12.25 2.95 -9.85
C LYS A 11 11.88 1.49 -9.59
N LEU A 12 12.84 0.67 -9.13
CA LEU A 12 12.57 -0.73 -8.78
C LEU A 12 11.49 -0.86 -7.70
N MET A 13 11.56 -0.04 -6.65
CA MET A 13 10.56 -0.02 -5.59
C MET A 13 9.20 0.45 -6.10
N ASP A 14 9.17 1.54 -6.85
CA ASP A 14 7.94 2.13 -7.42
C ASP A 14 7.25 1.13 -8.35
N ASP A 15 7.98 0.46 -9.24
CA ASP A 15 7.44 -0.54 -10.15
C ASP A 15 6.82 -1.73 -9.37
N THR A 16 7.50 -2.19 -8.33
CA THR A 16 7.02 -3.30 -7.47
C THR A 16 5.75 -2.90 -6.72
N ILE A 17 5.72 -1.69 -6.15
CA ILE A 17 4.56 -1.16 -5.41
C ILE A 17 3.39 -0.96 -6.37
N ALA A 18 3.63 -0.36 -7.54
CA ALA A 18 2.60 -0.12 -8.53
C ALA A 18 1.98 -1.43 -9.05
N GLN A 19 2.80 -2.47 -9.27
CA GLN A 19 2.31 -3.79 -9.65
C GLN A 19 1.39 -4.38 -8.57
N ALA A 20 1.82 -4.37 -7.30
CA ALA A 20 1.01 -4.91 -6.20
C ALA A 20 -0.31 -4.13 -5.99
N GLN A 21 -0.26 -2.81 -6.18
CA GLN A 21 -1.42 -1.93 -6.09
C GLN A 21 -2.44 -2.18 -7.21
N THR A 22 -1.97 -2.16 -8.46
CA THR A 22 -2.83 -2.29 -9.65
C THR A 22 -3.33 -3.72 -9.89
N SER A 23 -2.64 -4.74 -9.37
CA SER A 23 -3.09 -6.14 -9.45
C SER A 23 -4.22 -6.48 -8.45
N GLY A 24 -4.53 -5.56 -7.53
CA GLY A 24 -5.46 -5.80 -6.41
C GLY A 24 -4.83 -6.60 -5.26
N GLU A 25 -3.53 -6.91 -5.31
CA GLU A 25 -2.85 -7.60 -4.23
C GLU A 25 -2.70 -6.72 -2.97
N ALA A 26 -2.46 -5.43 -3.15
CA ALA A 26 -2.42 -4.47 -2.05
C ALA A 26 -3.77 -4.35 -1.33
N GLU A 27 -4.90 -4.47 -2.03
CA GLU A 27 -6.23 -4.50 -1.42
C GLU A 27 -6.42 -5.76 -0.55
N LYS A 28 -5.97 -6.93 -1.04
CA LYS A 28 -5.97 -8.16 -0.23
C LYS A 28 -5.08 -8.04 1.00
N TRP A 29 -3.94 -7.36 0.90
CA TRP A 29 -3.08 -7.10 2.05
C TRP A 29 -3.76 -6.15 3.04
N PHE A 30 -4.45 -5.11 2.55
CA PHE A 30 -5.26 -4.26 3.41
C PHE A 30 -6.29 -5.08 4.18
N ASP A 31 -7.08 -5.90 3.49
CA ASP A 31 -8.11 -6.73 4.14
C ASP A 31 -7.50 -7.66 5.19
N LYS A 32 -6.37 -8.30 4.88
CA LYS A 32 -5.67 -9.20 5.80
C LYS A 32 -5.28 -8.49 7.10
N TRP A 33 -4.74 -7.28 7.01
CA TRP A 33 -4.16 -6.61 8.17
C TRP A 33 -5.15 -5.70 8.89
N PHE A 34 -6.15 -5.16 8.19
CA PHE A 34 -7.02 -4.10 8.70
C PHE A 34 -8.49 -4.51 8.86
N LYS A 35 -8.94 -5.54 8.13
CA LYS A 35 -10.33 -6.04 8.19
C LYS A 35 -10.47 -7.44 8.79
N ASN A 36 -9.37 -8.11 9.09
CA ASN A 36 -9.37 -9.44 9.69
C ASN A 36 -8.63 -9.45 11.03
N PRO A 37 -8.87 -10.46 11.89
CA PRO A 37 -8.09 -10.66 13.10
C PRO A 37 -6.61 -10.86 12.78
N ILE A 38 -5.74 -10.11 13.48
CA ILE A 38 -4.29 -10.17 13.29
C ILE A 38 -3.56 -10.61 14.56
N PRO A 39 -2.40 -11.29 14.42
CA PRO A 39 -1.55 -11.62 15.56
C PRO A 39 -0.99 -10.36 16.25
N PRO A 40 -0.56 -10.47 17.52
CA PRO A 40 -0.49 -11.69 18.32
C PRO A 40 -1.76 -11.96 19.15
N LYS A 41 -2.66 -10.99 19.28
CA LYS A 41 -3.84 -11.08 20.16
C LYS A 41 -5.13 -11.47 19.44
N ASN A 42 -5.07 -11.77 18.14
CA ASN A 42 -6.22 -12.09 17.32
C ASN A 42 -7.30 -10.98 17.37
N LEU A 43 -6.87 -9.72 17.34
CA LEU A 43 -7.74 -8.56 17.33
C LEU A 43 -7.85 -8.00 15.91
N ASN A 44 -8.99 -7.42 15.58
CA ASN A 44 -9.25 -6.80 14.28
C ASN A 44 -9.22 -5.28 14.41
N MET A 45 -8.65 -4.57 13.43
CA MET A 45 -8.67 -3.12 13.41
C MET A 45 -10.02 -2.55 12.96
N ASN A 46 -10.82 -3.35 12.23
CA ASN A 46 -12.14 -2.97 11.69
C ASN A 46 -12.08 -1.65 10.89
N PHE A 47 -11.04 -1.48 10.07
CA PHE A 47 -10.89 -0.29 9.22
C PHE A 47 -11.48 -0.56 7.84
N GLU A 48 -11.96 0.50 7.20
CA GLU A 48 -12.32 0.48 5.79
C GLU A 48 -11.26 1.22 4.97
N LEU A 49 -11.02 0.74 3.74
CA LEU A 49 -10.04 1.37 2.86
C LEU A 49 -10.55 2.75 2.45
N SER A 50 -9.77 3.80 2.72
CA SER A 50 -10.16 5.16 2.36
C SER A 50 -10.30 5.34 0.85
N ASP A 51 -11.11 6.31 0.44
CA ASP A 51 -11.30 6.59 -0.98
C ASP A 51 -10.01 7.14 -1.62
N GLU A 52 -9.15 7.84 -0.87
CA GLU A 52 -7.83 8.23 -1.38
C GLU A 52 -6.95 7.00 -1.67
N MET A 53 -6.96 6.01 -0.78
CA MET A 53 -6.18 4.79 -0.99
C MET A 53 -6.70 3.95 -2.15
N LYS A 54 -8.03 3.89 -2.36
CA LYS A 54 -8.62 3.26 -3.55
C LYS A 54 -8.18 3.96 -4.84
N ALA A 55 -8.13 5.28 -4.84
CA ALA A 55 -7.66 6.05 -5.99
C ALA A 55 -6.16 5.81 -6.24
N LEU A 56 -5.35 5.81 -5.19
CA LEU A 56 -3.92 5.52 -5.27
C LEU A 56 -3.65 4.11 -5.78
N PHE A 57 -4.41 3.10 -5.35
CA PHE A 57 -4.21 1.73 -5.85
C PHE A 57 -4.49 1.59 -7.35
N LYS A 58 -5.37 2.43 -7.91
CA LYS A 58 -5.63 2.49 -9.35
C LYS A 58 -4.59 3.30 -10.11
N ALA A 59 -4.09 4.38 -9.50
CA ALA A 59 -3.10 5.29 -10.10
C ALA A 59 -2.00 5.62 -9.07
N PRO A 60 -1.01 4.71 -8.89
CA PRO A 60 0.06 4.88 -7.93
C PRO A 60 0.85 6.16 -8.19
N ASN A 61 1.11 6.94 -7.14
CA ASN A 61 2.00 8.09 -7.21
C ASN A 61 2.72 8.30 -5.86
N ASP A 62 3.79 9.07 -5.89
CA ASP A 62 4.67 9.37 -4.75
C ASP A 62 4.52 10.81 -4.25
N LYS A 63 3.41 11.47 -4.57
CA LYS A 63 3.12 12.81 -4.05
C LYS A 63 2.77 12.71 -2.57
N ALA A 64 3.30 13.64 -1.77
CA ALA A 64 2.87 13.78 -0.39
C ALA A 64 1.38 14.10 -0.35
N LEU A 65 0.62 13.39 0.51
CA LEU A 65 -0.73 13.78 0.89
C LEU A 65 -0.60 15.10 1.66
N ASN A 66 -1.16 16.18 1.10
CA ASN A 66 -1.27 17.49 1.75
C ASN A 66 -2.70 17.68 2.25
#